data_AF-A0A3D1PSK9-F1
#
_entry.id   AF-A0A3D1PSK9-F1
#
_cell.length_a   1.000
_cell.length_b   1.000
_cell.length_c   1.000
_cell.angle_alpha   90.00
_cell.angle_beta   90.00
_cell.angle_gamma   90.00
#
_symmetry.space_group_name_H-M   'P 1'
#
loop_
_entity.id
_entity.type
_entity.pdbx_description
1 polymer ?
#
loop_
_entity_poly.entity_id
_entity_poly.type
_entity_poly.pdbx_seq_one_letter_code
_entity_poly.pdbx_strand_id
1 'polypeptide(L)'
;MANSQMLLNQLHHHTDQDVTVSVVESLKDNTLRLVSRSRNGYIISWQVEEPNGRIFHFKERNDAERYIRNHYNIAPRTSRWDGDF
;
A
#
# COMPACT_ATOMS: atom_id res chain seq x y z
N MET A 1 36.84 3.64 -4.37
CA MET A 1 35.90 2.54 -4.09
C MET A 1 34.69 3.16 -3.41
N ALA A 2 33.71 3.60 -4.21
CA ALA A 2 32.55 4.34 -3.70
C ALA A 2 31.61 3.38 -2.99
N ASN A 3 31.23 3.78 -1.79
CA ASN A 3 30.73 2.96 -0.72
C ASN A 3 29.24 2.63 -0.96
N SER A 4 28.94 1.42 -1.43
CA SER A 4 27.57 0.93 -1.65
C SER A 4 26.69 1.03 -0.39
N GLN A 5 27.32 1.10 0.80
CA GLN A 5 26.63 1.34 2.08
C GLN A 5 26.19 2.80 2.25
N MET A 6 26.91 3.80 1.71
CA MET A 6 26.46 5.20 1.75
C MET A 6 25.24 5.43 0.87
N LEU A 7 25.18 4.78 -0.30
CA LEU A 7 24.04 4.87 -1.22
C LEU A 7 22.78 4.23 -0.62
N LEU A 8 22.91 3.09 0.08
CA LEU A 8 21.80 2.47 0.82
C LEU A 8 21.33 3.36 1.98
N ASN A 9 22.24 3.94 2.76
CA ASN A 9 21.87 4.86 3.84
C ASN A 9 21.24 6.16 3.33
N GLN A 10 21.65 6.66 2.17
CA GLN A 10 21.00 7.82 1.54
C GLN A 10 19.64 7.47 0.95
N LEU A 11 19.45 6.25 0.43
CA LEU A 11 18.12 5.75 0.04
C LEU A 11 17.18 5.64 1.25
N HIS A 12 17.70 5.19 2.40
CA HIS A 12 16.95 5.10 3.65
C HIS A 12 16.63 6.48 4.26
N HIS A 13 17.49 7.48 4.09
CA HIS A 13 17.19 8.86 4.53
C HIS A 13 16.19 9.60 3.63
N HIS A 14 15.97 9.16 2.39
CA HIS A 14 14.99 9.74 1.48
C HIS A 14 13.61 9.07 1.53
N THR A 15 13.46 7.98 2.28
CA THR A 15 12.17 7.32 2.49
C THR A 15 11.59 7.82 3.81
N ASP A 16 10.95 8.99 3.74
CA ASP A 16 10.05 9.61 4.74
C ASP A 16 10.10 8.96 6.14
N GLN A 17 10.91 9.51 7.04
CA GLN A 17 11.20 8.99 8.39
C GLN A 17 9.99 8.69 9.29
N ASP A 18 8.78 9.10 8.91
CA ASP A 18 7.56 8.91 9.69
C ASP A 18 6.48 8.09 8.96
N VAL A 19 6.77 7.52 7.77
CA VAL A 19 5.77 6.77 7.02
C VAL A 19 5.84 5.28 7.33
N THR A 20 4.83 4.80 8.06
CA THR A 20 4.59 3.37 8.28
C THR A 20 3.82 2.78 7.11
N VAL A 21 4.29 1.63 6.60
CA VAL A 21 3.64 0.89 5.53
C VAL A 21 3.08 -0.40 6.12
N SER A 22 1.78 -0.61 5.99
CA SER A 22 1.07 -1.76 6.56
C SER A 22 0.24 -2.47 5.51
N VAL A 23 0.38 -3.79 5.39
CA VAL A 23 -0.48 -4.62 4.54
C VAL A 23 -1.84 -4.74 5.22
N VAL A 24 -2.87 -4.17 4.60
CA VAL A 24 -4.25 -4.20 5.10
C VAL A 24 -4.95 -5.47 4.67
N GLU A 25 -4.74 -5.89 3.43
CA GLU A 25 -5.33 -7.12 2.92
C GLU A 25 -4.41 -7.81 1.93
N SER A 26 -4.35 -9.14 2.01
CA SER A 26 -3.71 -9.98 1.00
C SER A 26 -4.78 -10.77 0.27
N LEU A 27 -4.78 -10.64 -1.05
CA LEU A 27 -5.75 -11.16 -1.99
C LEU A 27 -5.03 -12.07 -3.00
N LYS A 28 -5.80 -12.90 -3.71
CA LYS A 28 -5.30 -13.78 -4.79
C LYS A 28 -4.07 -14.58 -4.34
N ASP A 29 -4.24 -15.45 -3.35
CA ASP A 29 -3.16 -16.31 -2.83
C ASP A 29 -1.91 -15.52 -2.36
N ASN A 30 -2.11 -14.39 -1.69
CA ASN A 30 -1.06 -13.46 -1.22
C ASN A 30 -0.23 -12.77 -2.32
N THR A 31 -0.67 -12.85 -3.58
CA THR A 31 0.02 -12.21 -4.71
C THR A 31 -0.48 -10.80 -5.02
N LEU A 32 -1.69 -10.45 -4.59
CA LEU A 32 -2.24 -9.10 -4.69
C LEU A 32 -2.35 -8.53 -3.27
N ARG A 33 -1.84 -7.34 -2.99
CA ARG A 33 -1.88 -6.77 -1.64
C ARG A 33 -2.41 -5.35 -1.65
N LEU A 34 -3.33 -5.07 -0.75
CA LEU A 34 -3.75 -3.72 -0.42
C LEU A 34 -2.92 -3.25 0.79
N VAL A 35 -2.25 -2.12 0.62
CA VAL A 35 -1.28 -1.59 1.58
C VAL A 35 -1.71 -0.16 1.94
N SER A 36 -1.76 0.15 3.23
CA SER A 36 -1.94 1.51 3.71
C SER A 36 -0.59 2.12 4.07
N ARG A 37 -0.39 3.38 3.71
CA ARG A 37 0.74 4.19 4.16
C ARG A 37 0.21 5.21 5.15
N SER A 38 0.72 5.18 6.37
CA SER A 38 0.35 6.11 7.42
C SER A 38 1.54 6.94 7.86
N ARG A 39 1.29 8.18 8.26
CA ARG A 39 2.27 9.07 8.88
C ARG A 39 1.72 9.54 10.22
N ASN A 40 2.51 9.38 11.29
CA ASN A 40 2.09 9.77 12.65
C ASN A 40 0.73 9.18 13.06
N GLY A 41 0.43 7.94 12.63
CA GLY A 41 -0.84 7.28 12.90
C GLY A 41 -1.99 7.62 11.93
N TYR A 42 -1.82 8.58 11.01
CA TYR A 42 -2.85 8.96 10.03
C TYR A 42 -2.55 8.36 8.67
N ILE A 43 -3.54 7.72 8.03
CA ILE A 43 -3.39 7.18 6.68
C ILE A 43 -3.27 8.34 5.68
N ILE A 44 -2.15 8.38 4.96
CA ILE A 44 -1.83 9.43 3.96
C ILE A 44 -2.05 8.95 2.52
N SER A 45 -1.96 7.64 2.28
CA SER A 45 -2.16 7.07 0.95
C SER A 45 -2.37 5.55 1.01
N TRP A 46 -2.83 5.01 -0.10
CA TRP A 46 -3.05 3.58 -0.31
C TRP A 46 -2.20 3.09 -1.48
N GLN A 47 -1.90 1.80 -1.46
CA GLN A 47 -1.06 1.16 -2.46
C GLN A 47 -1.63 -0.23 -2.78
N VAL A 48 -1.66 -0.57 -4.06
CA VAL A 48 -1.99 -1.92 -4.52
C VAL A 48 -0.74 -2.52 -5.14
N GLU A 49 -0.28 -3.63 -4.56
CA GLU A 49 0.84 -4.41 -5.07
C GLU A 49 0.29 -5.59 -5.87
N GLU A 50 0.60 -5.61 -7.16
CA GLU A 50 0.16 -6.65 -8.08
C GLU A 50 1.11 -7.87 -8.11
N PRO A 51 0.63 -9.05 -8.55
CA PRO A 51 1.44 -10.27 -8.67
C PRO A 51 2.66 -10.14 -9.59
N ASN A 52 2.57 -9.21 -10.56
CA ASN A 52 3.61 -8.92 -11.55
C ASN A 52 4.69 -7.95 -11.01
N GLY A 53 4.60 -7.54 -9.73
CA GLY A 53 5.51 -6.57 -9.11
C GLY A 53 5.18 -5.11 -9.40
N ARG A 54 4.09 -4.81 -10.11
CA ARG A 54 3.61 -3.44 -10.30
C ARG A 54 2.99 -2.91 -9.02
N ILE A 55 3.20 -1.62 -8.80
CA ILE A 55 2.73 -0.90 -7.63
C ILE A 55 1.92 0.29 -8.09
N PHE A 56 0.66 0.35 -7.65
CA PHE A 56 -0.24 1.47 -7.92
C PHE A 56 -0.50 2.24 -6.64
N HIS A 57 -0.34 3.56 -6.70
CA HIS A 57 -0.59 4.44 -5.58
C HIS A 57 -1.93 5.15 -5.75
N PHE A 58 -2.68 5.24 -4.65
CA PHE A 58 -3.98 5.87 -4.58
C PHE A 58 -4.02 6.81 -3.39
N LYS A 59 -4.74 7.92 -3.52
CA LYS A 59 -4.97 8.84 -2.40
C LYS A 59 -5.99 8.25 -1.42
N GLU A 60 -7.04 7.65 -1.96
CA GLU A 60 -8.17 7.13 -1.19
C GLU A 60 -8.23 5.60 -1.23
N ARG A 61 -8.75 5.02 -0.13
CA ARG A 61 -8.97 3.57 -0.01
C ARG A 61 -9.93 3.08 -1.09
N ASN A 62 -11.04 3.78 -1.26
CA ASN A 62 -12.09 3.40 -2.21
C ASN A 62 -11.58 3.32 -3.65
N ASP A 63 -10.65 4.19 -4.04
CA ASP A 63 -10.03 4.14 -5.37
C ASP A 63 -9.16 2.89 -5.55
N ALA A 64 -8.36 2.55 -4.54
CA ALA A 64 -7.54 1.33 -4.54
C ALA A 64 -8.42 0.07 -4.58
N GLU A 65 -9.49 0.04 -3.80
CA GLU A 65 -10.44 -1.07 -3.79
C GLU A 65 -11.22 -1.19 -5.11
N ARG A 66 -11.65 -0.06 -5.68
CA ARG A 66 -12.31 -0.02 -6.99
C ARG A 66 -11.36 -0.51 -8.08
N TYR A 67 -10.08 -0.16 -8.00
CA TYR A 67 -9.05 -0.67 -8.91
C TYR A 67 -8.96 -2.20 -8.82
N ILE A 68 -8.82 -2.75 -7.62
CA ILE A 68 -8.78 -4.21 -7.40
C ILE A 68 -10.05 -4.88 -7.94
N ARG A 69 -11.22 -4.32 -7.63
CA ARG A 69 -12.50 -4.84 -8.11
C ARG A 69 -12.58 -4.84 -9.63
N ASN A 70 -12.19 -3.76 -10.29
CA ASN A 70 -12.29 -3.63 -11.73
C ASN A 70 -11.25 -4.46 -12.50
N HIS A 71 -10.02 -4.56 -11.99
CA HIS A 71 -8.94 -5.30 -12.66
C HIS A 71 -8.93 -6.79 -12.37
N TYR A 72 -9.30 -7.19 -11.15
CA TYR A 72 -9.17 -8.57 -10.71
C TYR A 72 -10.51 -9.26 -10.49
N ASN A 73 -11.63 -8.53 -10.56
CA ASN A 73 -12.96 -9.01 -10.19
C ASN A 73 -12.99 -9.62 -8.77
N ILE A 74 -12.11 -9.13 -7.90
CA ILE A 74 -12.03 -9.50 -6.49
C ILE A 74 -12.62 -8.35 -5.71
N ALA A 75 -13.62 -8.60 -4.88
CA ALA A 75 -14.02 -7.64 -3.86
C ALA A 75 -13.02 -7.79 -2.69
N PRO A 76 -12.18 -6.77 -2.41
CA PRO A 76 -11.45 -6.73 -1.13
C PRO A 76 -12.48 -6.94 -0.03
N ARG A 77 -12.17 -7.75 0.98
CA ARG A 77 -13.05 -7.85 2.15
C ARG A 77 -13.06 -6.47 2.77
N THR A 78 -14.13 -5.75 2.45
CA THR A 78 -14.57 -4.60 3.20
C THR A 78 -14.37 -4.97 4.66
N SER A 79 -13.49 -4.23 5.33
CA SER A 79 -13.78 -3.98 6.73
C SER A 79 -15.21 -3.45 6.67
N ARG A 80 -16.17 -4.23 7.19
CA ARG A 80 -17.51 -3.74 7.49
C ARG A 80 -17.33 -2.49 8.34
N TRP A 81 -17.21 -1.37 7.67
CA TRP A 81 -17.72 -0.08 8.06
C TRP A 81 -18.86 0.19 7.06
N ASP A 82 -19.75 -0.79 6.93
CA ASP A 82 -21.16 -0.47 6.75
C ASP A 82 -21.54 0.35 7.99
N GLY A 83 -22.08 1.54 7.76
CA GLY A 83 -22.22 2.57 8.77
C GLY A 83 -23.07 2.17 9.97
N ASP A 84 -22.74 2.80 11.10
CA ASP A 84 -23.69 3.19 12.14
C ASP A 84 -23.15 4.48 12.78
N PHE A 85 -23.61 5.62 12.27
CA PHE A 85 -23.73 6.90 12.98
C PHE A 85 -25.04 7.56 12.54
#